data_AF-A0A3C1PND8-F1
#
_entry.id   AF-A0A3C1PND8-F1
#
_cell.length_a   1.000
_cell.length_b   1.000
_cell.length_c   1.000
_cell.angle_alpha   90.00
_cell.angle_beta   90.00
_cell.angle_gamma   90.00
#
_symmetry.space_group_name_H-M   'P 1'
#
loop_
_entity.id
_entity.type
_entity.pdbx_description
1 polymer ?
#
loop_
_entity_poly.entity_id
_entity_poly.type
_entity_poly.pdbx_seq_one_letter_code
_entity_poly.pdbx_strand_id
1 'polypeptide(L)'
;MYSVQTDSKNRVWLACDGGGFSVLENNSFLKLNDAANFPNTVYSVAEFNPKLFLLSTSEGLFTYDFEKVIKVQGLKTSEIASIEKLDNTHILAVHNEGFDLIKLTENNE
;
A
#
# COMPACT_ATOMS: atom_id res chain seq x y z
N MET A 1 -4.23 8.30 -11.96
CA MET A 1 -4.15 8.48 -10.49
C MET A 1 -5.42 7.89 -9.91
N TYR A 2 -5.28 6.95 -8.98
CA TYR A 2 -6.39 6.18 -8.41
C TYR A 2 -6.77 6.64 -7.00
N SER A 3 -5.78 6.94 -6.15
CA SER A 3 -6.02 7.40 -4.78
C SER A 3 -5.02 8.47 -4.34
N VAL A 4 -5.43 9.23 -3.33
CA VAL A 4 -4.62 10.18 -2.58
C VAL A 4 -4.88 9.94 -1.10
N GLN A 5 -3.83 9.79 -0.31
CA GLN A 5 -3.93 9.57 1.14
C GLN A 5 -2.90 10.39 1.89
N THR A 6 -3.24 10.86 3.10
CA THR A 6 -2.30 11.57 3.97
C THR A 6 -1.90 10.66 5.11
N ASP A 7 -0.60 10.54 5.35
CA ASP A 7 -0.09 9.72 6.46
C ASP A 7 0.05 10.51 7.77
N SER A 8 0.38 9.81 8.84
CA SER A 8 0.58 10.38 10.19
C SER A 8 1.69 11.44 10.28
N LYS A 9 2.57 11.54 9.27
CA LYS A 9 3.65 12.53 9.16
C LYS A 9 3.26 13.72 8.28
N ASN A 10 1.98 13.85 7.90
CA ASN A 10 1.46 14.85 6.98
C ASN A 10 2.08 14.79 5.56
N ARG A 11 2.60 13.63 5.15
CA ARG A 11 3.03 13.41 3.77
C ARG A 11 1.83 12.95 2.96
N VAL A 12 1.78 13.35 1.69
CA VAL A 12 0.68 12.99 0.78
C VAL A 12 1.14 11.89 -0.17
N TRP A 13 0.50 10.74 -0.10
CA TRP A 13 0.76 9.56 -0.92
C TRP A 13 -0.20 9.52 -2.10
N LEU A 14 0.34 9.27 -3.28
CA LEU A 14 -0.40 9.17 -4.54
C LEU A 14 -0.26 7.77 -5.12
N ALA A 15 -1.38 7.13 -5.43
CA ALA A 15 -1.44 5.87 -6.17
C ALA A 15 -1.70 6.16 -7.66
N CYS A 16 -0.86 5.63 -8.55
CA CYS A 16 -0.83 5.98 -9.96
C CYS A 16 -0.92 4.77 -10.88
N ASP A 17 -1.36 5.03 -12.11
CA ASP A 17 -1.31 4.06 -13.20
C ASP A 17 0.01 4.21 -13.96
N GLY A 18 0.77 3.14 -14.11
CA GLY A 18 2.07 3.14 -14.81
C GLY A 18 3.23 3.88 -14.11
N GLY A 19 2.96 4.54 -12.98
CA GLY A 19 3.96 5.28 -12.20
C GLY A 19 4.18 4.71 -10.80
N GLY A 20 3.49 3.63 -10.44
CA GLY A 20 3.46 3.04 -9.11
C GLY A 20 2.81 3.98 -8.10
N PHE A 21 3.58 4.36 -7.09
CA PHE A 21 3.17 5.32 -6.07
C PHE A 21 4.27 6.36 -5.84
N SER A 22 3.87 7.53 -5.36
CA SER A 22 4.78 8.64 -5.04
C SER A 22 4.35 9.33 -3.75
N VAL A 23 5.29 10.02 -3.12
CA VAL A 23 5.02 10.79 -1.91
C VAL A 23 5.38 12.26 -2.14
N LEU A 24 4.46 13.14 -1.81
CA LEU A 24 4.68 14.58 -1.73
C LEU A 24 5.04 14.93 -0.29
N GLU A 25 6.26 15.42 -0.11
CA GLU A 25 6.79 15.88 1.16
C GLU A 25 7.61 17.15 0.90
N ASN A 26 7.48 18.16 1.77
CA ASN A 26 8.21 19.42 1.64
C ASN A 26 8.09 20.07 0.23
N ASN A 27 6.88 20.08 -0.33
CA ASN A 27 6.58 20.58 -1.68
C ASN A 27 7.35 19.89 -2.83
N SER A 28 7.89 18.69 -2.60
CA SER A 28 8.63 17.93 -3.60
C SER A 28 8.07 16.52 -3.73
N PHE A 29 7.95 16.02 -4.97
CA PHE A 29 7.58 14.64 -5.22
C PHE A 29 8.81 13.73 -5.16
N LEU A 30 8.77 12.76 -4.25
CA LEU A 30 9.72 11.67 -4.17
C LEU A 30 9.10 10.47 -4.88
N LYS A 31 9.74 10.05 -5.97
CA LYS A 31 9.39 8.83 -6.68
C LYS A 31 10.11 7.66 -6.00
N LEU A 32 9.35 6.70 -5.49
CA LEU A 32 9.90 5.62 -4.66
C LEU A 32 10.23 4.37 -5.49
N ASN A 33 10.04 4.41 -6.81
CA ASN A 33 9.97 3.24 -7.68
C ASN A 33 11.26 2.90 -8.45
N ASP A 34 12.44 3.28 -7.95
CA ASP A 34 13.73 2.99 -8.62
C ASP A 34 14.26 1.57 -8.38
N ALA A 35 13.53 0.71 -7.65
CA ALA A 35 13.91 -0.68 -7.44
C ALA A 35 13.11 -1.66 -8.32
N ALA A 36 13.77 -2.72 -8.79
CA ALA A 36 13.30 -3.69 -9.79
C ALA A 36 12.00 -4.47 -9.45
N ASN A 37 11.36 -4.25 -8.30
CA ASN A 37 10.22 -5.04 -7.82
C ASN A 37 9.02 -4.20 -7.35
N PHE A 38 8.94 -2.94 -7.75
CA PHE A 38 7.81 -2.08 -7.37
C PHE A 38 6.62 -2.28 -8.33
N PRO A 39 5.38 -2.33 -7.82
CA PRO A 39 4.21 -2.43 -8.67
C PRO A 39 4.07 -1.21 -9.56
N ASN A 40 3.85 -1.45 -10.85
CA ASN A 40 3.75 -0.38 -11.85
C ASN A 40 2.42 0.39 -11.74
N THR A 41 1.35 -0.28 -11.34
CA THR A 41 0.03 0.32 -11.12
C THR A 41 -0.39 0.03 -9.69
N VAL A 42 -0.71 1.09 -8.95
CA VAL A 42 -1.21 1.02 -7.57
C VAL A 42 -2.57 1.70 -7.53
N TYR A 43 -3.56 1.01 -6.96
CA TYR A 43 -4.94 1.47 -6.85
C TYR A 43 -5.17 2.25 -5.56
N SER A 44 -4.62 1.77 -4.45
CA SER A 44 -4.68 2.45 -3.16
C SER A 44 -3.41 2.23 -2.34
N VAL A 45 -3.03 3.25 -1.57
CA VAL A 45 -1.95 3.24 -0.58
C VAL A 45 -2.56 3.53 0.78
N ALA A 46 -2.21 2.76 1.81
CA ALA A 46 -2.64 3.05 3.18
C ALA A 46 -1.47 2.92 4.16
N GLU A 47 -1.36 3.85 5.10
CA GLU A 47 -0.42 3.73 6.21
C GLU A 47 -0.95 2.70 7.21
N PHE A 48 -0.20 1.61 7.43
CA PHE A 48 -0.48 0.70 8.55
C PHE A 48 0.11 1.26 9.84
N ASN A 49 1.38 1.67 9.78
CA ASN A 49 2.08 2.40 10.84
C ASN A 49 3.12 3.34 10.21
N PRO A 50 3.81 4.23 10.98
CA PRO A 50 4.75 5.21 10.44
C PRO A 50 5.96 4.66 9.65
N LYS A 51 6.15 3.33 9.68
CA LYS A 51 7.21 2.58 8.98
C LYS A 51 6.69 1.59 7.95
N LEU A 52 5.38 1.30 7.91
CA LEU A 52 4.81 0.25 7.06
C LEU A 52 3.58 0.75 6.33
N PHE A 53 3.65 0.66 5.01
CA PHE A 53 2.61 1.06 4.08
C PHE A 53 2.08 -0.17 3.34
N LEU A 54 0.84 -0.07 2.91
CA LEU A 54 0.14 -1.09 2.15
C LEU A 54 -0.15 -0.55 0.76
N LEU A 55 0.00 -1.39 -0.25
CA LEU A 55 -0.19 -1.04 -1.65
C LEU A 55 -1.10 -2.08 -2.28
N SER A 56 -2.24 -1.66 -2.80
CA SER A 56 -3.17 -2.53 -3.53
C SER A 56 -2.98 -2.40 -5.04
N THR A 57 -3.00 -3.53 -5.73
CA THR A 57 -2.75 -3.63 -7.18
C THR A 57 -3.59 -4.76 -7.77
N SER A 58 -3.57 -4.92 -9.10
CA SER A 58 -4.15 -6.09 -9.77
C SER A 58 -3.39 -7.39 -9.49
N GLU A 59 -2.12 -7.25 -9.12
CA GLU A 59 -1.21 -8.37 -8.88
C GLU A 59 -1.14 -8.78 -7.40
N GLY A 60 -1.75 -8.03 -6.49
CA GLY A 60 -1.87 -8.39 -5.08
C GLY A 60 -1.91 -7.20 -4.13
N LEU A 61 -1.91 -7.53 -2.85
CA LEU A 61 -1.55 -6.60 -1.78
C LEU A 61 -0.06 -6.71 -1.50
N PHE A 62 0.60 -5.57 -1.35
CA PHE A 62 2.01 -5.49 -1.00
C PHE A 62 2.20 -4.62 0.25
N THR A 63 3.23 -4.92 1.03
CA THR A 63 3.73 -4.05 2.10
C THR A 63 4.97 -3.31 1.63
N TYR A 64 5.14 -2.07 2.05
CA TYR A 64 6.31 -1.23 1.78
C TYR A 64 6.85 -0.61 3.07
N ASP A 65 8.14 -0.80 3.34
CA ASP A 65 8.80 -0.37 4.59
C ASP A 65 9.88 0.70 4.39
N PHE A 66 9.80 1.46 3.29
CA PHE A 66 10.83 2.39 2.79
C PHE A 66 12.05 1.75 2.11
N GLU A 67 12.24 0.43 2.23
CA GLU A 67 13.37 -0.28 1.59
C GLU A 67 12.90 -1.36 0.61
N LYS A 68 11.88 -2.12 1.01
CA LYS A 68 11.42 -3.32 0.34
C LYS A 68 9.93 -3.26 0.09
N VAL A 69 9.53 -3.87 -1.02
CA VAL A 69 8.14 -4.16 -1.34
C VAL A 69 7.96 -5.68 -1.27
N ILE A 70 7.05 -6.16 -0.44
CA ILE A 70 6.82 -7.59 -0.20
C ILE A 70 5.35 -7.92 -0.46
N LYS A 71 5.08 -8.93 -1.28
CA LYS A 71 3.72 -9.38 -1.57
C LYS A 71 3.13 -10.16 -0.39
N VAL A 72 1.97 -9.74 0.08
CA VAL A 72 1.18 -10.45 1.09
C VAL A 72 0.63 -11.75 0.48
N GLN A 73 0.78 -12.85 1.19
CA GLN A 73 0.35 -14.18 0.76
C GLN A 73 -0.96 -14.59 1.45
N GLY A 74 -1.64 -15.58 0.88
CA GLY A 74 -2.83 -16.17 1.49
C GLY A 74 -4.12 -15.37 1.31
N LEU A 75 -4.11 -14.34 0.45
CA LEU A 75 -5.33 -13.65 0.03
C LEU A 75 -6.15 -14.52 -0.92
N LYS A 76 -7.46 -14.31 -0.90
CA LYS A 76 -8.40 -15.05 -1.73
C LYS A 76 -8.15 -14.82 -3.22
N THR A 77 -7.76 -13.60 -3.59
CA THR A 77 -7.47 -13.19 -4.97
C THR A 77 -6.33 -12.16 -4.99
N SER A 78 -5.70 -11.98 -6.15
CA SER A 78 -4.68 -10.97 -6.38
C SER A 78 -5.25 -9.58 -6.70
N GLU A 79 -6.50 -9.52 -7.18
CA GLU A 79 -7.09 -8.27 -7.67
C GLU A 79 -7.62 -7.41 -6.51
N ILE A 80 -6.74 -6.64 -5.86
CA ILE A 80 -7.10 -5.82 -4.69
C ILE A 80 -7.43 -4.41 -5.14
N ALA A 81 -8.71 -4.04 -5.11
CA ALA A 81 -9.20 -2.75 -5.59
C ALA A 81 -8.97 -1.60 -4.60
N SER A 82 -9.06 -1.88 -3.30
CA SER A 82 -8.86 -0.89 -2.25
C SER A 82 -8.46 -1.54 -0.93
N ILE A 83 -7.86 -0.75 -0.06
CA ILE A 83 -7.40 -1.14 1.28
C ILE A 83 -7.70 -0.04 2.28
N GLU A 84 -8.06 -0.43 3.50
CA GLU A 84 -8.30 0.49 4.61
C GLU A 84 -7.77 -0.12 5.91
N LYS A 85 -7.00 0.66 6.68
CA LYS A 85 -6.59 0.27 8.03
C LYS A 85 -7.79 0.40 8.97
N LEU A 86 -8.13 -0.68 9.67
CA LEU A 86 -9.22 -0.66 10.66
C LEU A 86 -8.72 -0.35 12.06
N ASP A 87 -7.60 -0.96 12.43
CA ASP A 87 -6.94 -0.76 13.73
C ASP A 87 -5.44 -1.07 13.62
N ASN A 88 -4.74 -1.15 14.75
CA ASN A 88 -3.28 -1.38 14.78
C ASN A 88 -2.85 -2.80 14.39
N THR A 89 -3.80 -3.68 14.11
CA THR A 89 -3.58 -5.09 13.76
C THR A 89 -4.40 -5.55 12.56
N HIS A 90 -5.48 -4.87 12.20
CA HIS A 90 -6.39 -5.30 11.14
C HIS A 90 -6.47 -4.31 9.97
N ILE A 91 -6.57 -4.89 8.78
CA ILE A 91 -6.79 -4.21 7.51
C ILE A 91 -7.94 -4.89 6.79
N LEU A 92 -8.76 -4.08 6.11
CA LEU A 92 -9.72 -4.56 5.14
C LEU A 92 -9.13 -4.45 3.74
N ALA A 93 -9.09 -5.55 2.98
CA ALA A 93 -8.74 -5.57 1.56
C ALA A 93 -9.98 -5.89 0.73
N VAL A 94 -10.42 -4.95 -0.11
CA VAL A 94 -11.61 -5.11 -0.95
C VAL A 94 -11.18 -5.55 -2.35
N HIS A 95 -11.87 -6.56 -2.90
CA HIS A 95 -11.58 -7.15 -4.19
C HIS A 95 -12.87 -7.55 -4.93
N ASN A 96 -12.76 -7.93 -6.20
CA ASN A 96 -13.90 -8.30 -7.05
C ASN A 96 -14.76 -9.47 -6.49
N GLU A 97 -14.16 -10.33 -5.67
CA GLU A 97 -14.85 -11.46 -5.01
C GLU A 97 -15.34 -11.18 -3.57
N GLY A 98 -15.36 -9.91 -3.14
CA GLY A 98 -15.77 -9.51 -1.79
C GLY A 98 -14.67 -8.75 -1.05
N PHE A 99 -14.29 -9.25 0.13
CA PHE A 99 -13.22 -8.67 0.93
C PHE A 99 -12.53 -9.72 1.79
N ASP A 100 -11.26 -9.47 2.11
CA ASP A 100 -10.47 -10.19 3.09
C ASP A 100 -10.21 -9.28 4.31
N LEU A 101 -10.41 -9.82 5.52
CA LEU A 101 -9.97 -9.19 6.77
C LEU A 101 -8.61 -9.76 7.15
N ILE A 102 -7.58 -8.93 7.06
CA ILE A 102 -6.19 -9.35 7.23
C ILE A 102 -5.70 -8.89 8.59
N LYS A 103 -5.15 -9.82 9.38
CA LYS A 103 -4.43 -9.48 10.60
C LYS A 103 -2.93 -9.38 10.30
N LEU A 104 -2.36 -8.19 10.47
CA LEU A 104 -0.92 -7.97 10.48
C LEU A 104 -0.45 -7.80 11.91
N THR A 105 0.59 -8.54 12.27
CA THR A 105 1.30 -8.36 13.54
C THR A 105 2.67 -7.80 13.25
N GLU A 106 3.07 -6.76 13.98
CA GLU A 106 4.48 -6.37 14.00
C GLU A 106 5.28 -7.56 14.54
N ASN A 107 6.24 -8.05 13.74
CA ASN A 107 7.24 -8.95 14.27
C ASN A 107 8.10 -8.11 15.21
N ASN A 108 7.88 -8.27 16.52
CA ASN A 108 8.78 -7.74 17.53
C ASN A 108 10.10 -8.54 17.45
N GLU A 109 11.02 -8.07 16.61
CA GLU A 109 12.45 -8.37 16.79
C GLU A 109 13.07 -7.37 17.77
#